data_AF-A0A439DKM2-F1
#
_entry.id   AF-A0A439DKM2-F1
#
_cell.length_a   1.000
_cell.length_b   1.000
_cell.length_c   1.000
_cell.angle_alpha   90.00
_cell.angle_beta   90.00
_cell.angle_gamma   90.00
#
_symmetry.space_group_name_H-M   'P 1'
#
loop_
_entity.id
_entity.type
_entity.pdbx_description
1 polymer ?
#
loop_
_entity_poly.entity_id
_entity_poly.type
_entity_poly.pdbx_seq_one_letter_code
_entity_poly.pdbx_strand_id
1 'polypeptide(L)'
;MAARGDSYETESSTPSFTSCESPTAGIKDDIATTGEDMNDDIITQQLSLLMQHATTDQLSEINTAPLFTYPVLKHAQRLATSTSAPPFSQYGLLAGDAQRLRPKSSDDPRIFYNVATPSSIFICGSQGSGKSHTLSCILENCLIQSDKLGCLPHPLTGIVFHYDDYASDSRVNPCEAAYLGSDPAITDSYSELDHVTVEALRLDQTDLNTKRMLELMAFDKTQPLYAQVIQRILRDMRLAQQEKQTPFNYHEFIQKLEGERLSPDQWRGLRQRLDTLQSFMVPGQVDPSGNHKRGVRLGTNWMPRAGELLIVDLSCPCVTTSMACALFNICLSIFLAQDSSLGRIIALDEAHRYMGETADSEVLTNSLLSAIRFQRHLGARIVISTQEPTISPRLLDLCSITIVHRFSSPDWLSVLTKHLAGISKVAKVTTQAGSMGIDDQEAGRHGLHGILLSPDDPILDLFRQIVELRTGEALVFAPSAMLSLDHRGLKARPRKLAHHVLRVFMRRRITADGGRSIMAS
;
A
#
# COMPACT_ATOMS: atom_id res chain seq x y z
N MET A 1 -38.35 2.30 72.84
CA MET A 1 -37.96 1.28 73.84
C MET A 1 -36.79 0.48 73.28
N ALA A 2 -35.82 0.18 74.12
CA ALA A 2 -34.43 -0.15 73.78
C ALA A 2 -34.15 -1.63 73.45
N ALA A 3 -32.88 -1.88 73.11
CA ALA A 3 -32.08 -3.13 73.06
C ALA A 3 -32.04 -3.85 71.70
N ARG A 4 -30.90 -3.84 70.97
CA ARG A 4 -29.62 -4.57 71.11
C ARG A 4 -29.69 -6.04 70.65
N GLY A 5 -28.81 -6.41 69.70
CA GLY A 5 -28.47 -7.79 69.36
C GLY A 5 -27.77 -7.92 68.00
N ASP A 6 -26.48 -8.23 68.03
CA ASP A 6 -25.52 -8.33 66.92
C ASP A 6 -25.84 -9.43 65.88
N SER A 7 -25.34 -9.31 64.64
CA SER A 7 -24.14 -10.04 64.18
C SER A 7 -24.02 -10.28 62.65
N TYR A 8 -22.80 -10.06 62.15
CA TYR A 8 -22.11 -10.54 60.93
C TYR A 8 -22.64 -10.23 59.52
N GLU A 9 -22.02 -9.23 58.88
CA GLU A 9 -21.74 -9.20 57.43
C GLU A 9 -20.22 -9.27 57.20
N THR A 10 -19.79 -10.21 56.37
CA THR A 10 -18.43 -10.35 55.83
C THR A 10 -18.38 -9.75 54.43
N GLU A 11 -17.59 -8.69 54.23
CA GLU A 11 -17.12 -8.30 52.91
C GLU A 11 -15.62 -7.98 52.89
N SER A 12 -15.08 -8.11 51.68
CA SER A 12 -13.74 -8.52 51.31
C SER A 12 -12.64 -7.46 51.45
N SER A 13 -11.46 -7.99 51.76
CA SER A 13 -10.14 -7.38 51.86
C SER A 13 -9.65 -6.62 50.62
N THR A 14 -9.25 -5.37 50.83
CA THR A 14 -8.05 -4.78 50.22
C THR A 14 -7.23 -4.11 51.34
N PRO A 15 -5.93 -4.39 51.50
CA PRO A 15 -5.08 -3.53 52.30
C PRO A 15 -3.93 -2.95 51.47
N SER A 16 -3.96 -1.62 51.37
CA SER A 16 -2.82 -0.73 51.27
C SER A 16 -1.89 -0.92 52.48
N PHE A 17 -0.59 -1.12 52.26
CA PHE A 17 0.41 -1.19 53.31
C PHE A 17 0.91 0.21 53.71
N THR A 18 0.72 0.52 54.98
CA THR A 18 1.29 1.64 55.74
C THR A 18 2.69 1.33 56.26
N SER A 19 3.44 2.41 56.44
CA SER A 19 4.74 2.55 57.10
C SER A 19 4.76 2.09 58.57
N CYS A 20 5.89 1.53 59.02
CA CYS A 20 6.27 1.45 60.43
C CYS A 20 7.78 1.76 60.59
N GLU A 21 8.11 2.54 61.62
CA GLU A 21 9.48 2.94 62.01
C GLU A 21 10.12 2.00 63.05
N SER A 22 11.46 1.93 63.00
CA SER A 22 12.47 1.80 64.10
C SER A 22 12.62 0.43 64.82
N PRO A 23 13.81 0.03 65.38
CA PRO A 23 14.86 0.88 65.97
C PRO A 23 16.35 0.52 65.72
N THR A 24 17.23 1.45 66.08
CA THR A 24 18.70 1.37 66.12
C THR A 24 19.27 0.54 67.29
N ALA A 25 20.25 -0.33 67.03
CA ALA A 25 21.35 -0.67 67.96
C ALA A 25 22.55 -1.27 67.20
N GLY A 26 23.77 -0.80 67.48
CA GLY A 26 24.95 -0.98 66.63
C GLY A 26 25.75 -2.29 66.75
N ILE A 27 26.68 -2.44 65.80
CA ILE A 27 28.11 -2.83 65.91
C ILE A 27 28.55 -4.01 65.00
N LYS A 28 29.56 -3.67 64.16
CA LYS A 28 30.68 -4.44 63.55
C LYS A 28 30.59 -4.97 62.11
N ASP A 29 31.44 -4.33 61.28
CA ASP A 29 32.20 -4.75 60.09
C ASP A 29 32.06 -6.21 59.64
N ASP A 30 31.65 -6.42 58.37
CA ASP A 30 32.49 -6.95 57.29
C ASP A 30 31.65 -7.30 56.03
N ILE A 31 32.09 -6.80 54.87
CA ILE A 31 31.96 -7.37 53.51
C ILE A 31 30.54 -7.48 52.90
N ALA A 32 30.23 -6.58 51.94
CA ALA A 32 29.63 -6.91 50.63
C ALA A 32 29.51 -5.65 49.74
N THR A 33 30.62 -5.10 49.27
CA THR A 33 30.66 -4.13 48.15
C THR A 33 30.52 -4.85 46.79
N THR A 34 29.56 -5.76 46.64
CA THR A 34 29.37 -6.56 45.41
C THR A 34 28.00 -6.36 44.78
N GLY A 35 27.15 -5.50 45.35
CA GLY A 35 25.80 -5.21 44.84
C GLY A 35 25.71 -3.98 43.94
N GLU A 36 26.52 -2.95 44.19
CA GLU A 36 26.51 -1.70 43.42
C GLU A 36 27.30 -1.82 42.11
N ASP A 37 28.50 -2.43 42.15
CA ASP A 37 29.34 -2.65 40.96
C ASP A 37 28.66 -3.57 39.91
N MET A 38 27.93 -4.60 40.35
CA MET A 38 27.16 -5.45 39.42
C MET A 38 25.99 -4.72 38.78
N ASN A 39 25.40 -3.73 39.46
CA ASN A 39 24.31 -2.94 38.93
C ASN A 39 24.81 -1.91 37.91
N ASP A 40 25.98 -1.32 38.15
CA ASP A 40 26.66 -0.42 37.21
C ASP A 40 27.19 -1.15 35.96
N ASP A 41 27.65 -2.40 36.10
CA ASP A 41 28.01 -3.24 34.96
C ASP A 41 26.78 -3.63 34.12
N ILE A 42 25.66 -3.96 34.76
CA ILE A 42 24.40 -4.24 34.07
C ILE A 42 23.89 -2.97 33.36
N ILE A 43 23.93 -1.81 34.02
CA ILE A 43 23.54 -0.53 33.41
C ILE A 43 24.46 -0.20 32.25
N THR A 44 25.77 -0.42 32.36
CA THR A 44 26.73 -0.18 31.27
C THR A 44 26.49 -1.12 30.09
N GLN A 45 26.19 -2.39 30.35
CA GLN A 45 25.79 -3.35 29.32
C GLN A 45 24.45 -2.94 28.68
N GLN A 46 23.44 -2.56 29.47
CA GLN A 46 22.16 -2.07 28.97
C GLN A 46 22.32 -0.78 28.15
N LEU A 47 23.17 0.15 28.60
CA LEU A 47 23.51 1.36 27.85
C LEU A 47 24.24 1.01 26.56
N SER A 48 25.15 0.03 26.56
CA SER A 48 25.81 -0.43 25.34
C SER A 48 24.82 -1.04 24.33
N LEU A 49 23.74 -1.68 24.81
CA LEU A 49 22.64 -2.16 23.97
C LEU A 49 21.75 -1.02 23.44
N LEU A 50 21.69 0.12 24.14
CA LEU A 50 20.95 1.31 23.74
C LEU A 50 21.80 2.29 22.89
N MET A 51 23.13 2.16 22.92
CA MET A 51 24.06 2.97 22.15
C MET A 51 23.98 2.59 20.66
N GLN A 52 23.10 3.29 19.96
CA GLN A 52 22.96 3.24 18.51
C GLN A 52 24.34 3.26 17.83
N HIS A 53 24.62 2.25 17.03
CA HIS A 53 25.80 2.24 16.17
C HIS A 53 25.52 3.25 15.04
N ALA A 54 25.88 4.51 15.30
CA ALA A 54 25.40 5.69 14.58
C ALA A 54 25.55 5.63 13.05
N THR A 55 26.47 4.83 12.51
CA THR A 55 26.69 4.66 11.06
C THR A 55 25.79 3.59 10.43
N THR A 56 25.64 2.43 11.09
CA THR A 56 24.82 1.30 10.59
C THR A 56 23.33 1.65 10.64
N ASP A 57 22.91 2.32 11.71
CA ASP A 57 21.50 2.72 11.91
C ASP A 57 21.10 3.85 10.95
N GLN A 58 22.01 4.78 10.62
CA GLN A 58 21.73 5.82 9.64
C GLN A 58 21.57 5.24 8.23
N LEU A 59 22.44 4.30 7.84
CA LEU A 59 22.35 3.69 6.51
C LEU A 59 21.10 2.82 6.37
N SER A 60 20.73 2.07 7.41
CA SER A 60 19.50 1.28 7.42
C SER A 60 18.26 2.17 7.32
N GLU A 61 18.23 3.29 8.04
CA GLU A 61 17.14 4.26 7.96
C GLU A 61 17.03 4.88 6.56
N ILE A 62 18.15 5.33 5.97
CA ILE A 62 18.20 5.89 4.61
C ILE A 62 17.68 4.87 3.58
N ASN A 63 18.12 3.61 3.69
CA ASN A 63 17.75 2.55 2.75
C ASN A 63 16.26 2.18 2.79
N THR A 64 15.55 2.51 3.87
CA THR A 64 14.10 2.30 3.99
C THR A 64 13.26 3.49 3.54
N ALA A 65 13.88 4.61 3.18
CA ALA A 65 13.17 5.80 2.72
C ALA A 65 12.48 5.52 1.37
N PRO A 66 11.16 5.75 1.23
CA PRO A 66 10.44 5.41 0.02
C PRO A 66 10.73 6.39 -1.13
N LEU A 67 11.10 7.64 -0.80
CA LEU A 67 11.56 8.64 -1.75
C LEU A 67 12.88 9.26 -1.25
N PHE A 68 13.77 9.59 -2.18
CA PHE A 68 15.03 10.24 -1.84
C PHE A 68 15.57 11.12 -2.98
N THR A 69 16.54 11.98 -2.67
CA THR A 69 17.15 12.89 -3.65
C THR A 69 18.57 12.46 -4.02
N TYR A 70 19.09 12.95 -5.15
CA TYR A 70 20.45 12.61 -5.58
C TYR A 70 21.55 12.92 -4.54
N PRO A 71 21.53 14.06 -3.82
CA PRO A 71 22.48 14.31 -2.75
C PRO A 71 22.45 13.25 -1.64
N VAL A 72 21.26 12.77 -1.27
CA VAL A 72 21.07 11.71 -0.27
C VAL A 72 21.63 10.38 -0.78
N LEU A 73 21.40 10.03 -2.05
CA LEU A 73 22.00 8.86 -2.69
C LEU A 73 23.53 8.91 -2.62
N LYS A 74 24.15 10.04 -3.01
CA LYS A 74 25.60 10.22 -2.98
C LYS A 74 26.16 10.20 -1.54
N HIS A 75 25.38 10.65 -0.56
CA HIS A 75 25.75 10.56 0.84
C HIS A 75 25.69 9.11 1.34
N ALA A 76 24.63 8.37 1.02
CA ALA A 76 24.48 6.96 1.36
C ALA A 76 25.63 6.12 0.77
N GLN A 77 25.99 6.35 -0.50
CA GLN A 77 27.11 5.68 -1.16
C GLN A 77 28.45 5.93 -0.46
N ARG A 78 28.66 7.14 0.07
CA ARG A 78 29.85 7.49 0.87
C ARG A 78 29.86 6.83 2.24
N LEU A 79 28.70 6.61 2.85
CA LEU A 79 28.60 5.86 4.12
C LEU A 79 28.80 4.36 3.91
N ALA A 80 28.37 3.83 2.76
CA ALA A 80 28.42 2.40 2.46
C ALA A 80 29.80 1.88 2.03
N THR A 81 30.85 2.71 1.94
CA THR A 81 32.21 2.27 1.55
C THR A 81 32.82 1.22 2.48
N SER A 82 32.26 1.02 3.68
CA SER A 82 32.63 -0.04 4.63
C SER A 82 31.71 -1.26 4.62
N THR A 83 30.65 -1.27 3.80
CA THR A 83 29.62 -2.32 3.75
C THR A 83 29.69 -3.08 2.42
N SER A 84 29.40 -4.38 2.43
CA SER A 84 29.46 -5.24 1.23
C SER A 84 28.33 -5.00 0.21
N ALA A 85 27.26 -4.29 0.58
CA ALA A 85 26.09 -4.06 -0.26
C ALA A 85 25.90 -2.57 -0.61
N PRO A 86 25.59 -2.22 -1.87
CA PRO A 86 25.31 -0.84 -2.26
C PRO A 86 23.99 -0.35 -1.64
N PRO A 87 23.92 0.92 -1.18
CA PRO A 87 22.69 1.51 -0.69
C PRO A 87 21.72 1.75 -1.84
N PHE A 88 20.42 1.69 -1.56
CA PHE A 88 19.35 1.74 -2.57
C PHE A 88 19.60 0.75 -3.71
N SER A 89 19.44 -0.54 -3.44
CA SER A 89 19.71 -1.60 -4.42
C SER A 89 18.90 -1.46 -5.71
N GLN A 90 17.69 -0.89 -5.63
CA GLN A 90 16.82 -0.64 -6.78
C GLN A 90 16.06 0.69 -6.61
N TYR A 91 16.07 1.54 -7.63
CA TYR A 91 15.38 2.82 -7.64
C TYR A 91 15.18 3.36 -9.05
N GLY A 92 14.20 4.24 -9.23
CA GLY A 92 13.94 4.93 -10.49
C GLY A 92 13.57 6.39 -10.27
N LEU A 93 13.92 7.25 -11.23
CA LEU A 93 13.53 8.66 -11.24
C LEU A 93 12.01 8.75 -11.22
N LEU A 94 11.44 9.54 -10.32
CA LEU A 94 9.99 9.72 -10.22
C LEU A 94 9.60 11.13 -10.68
N ALA A 95 10.31 12.13 -10.18
CA ALA A 95 9.94 13.53 -10.39
C ALA A 95 11.16 14.45 -10.26
N GLY A 96 10.97 15.71 -10.63
CA GLY A 96 11.85 16.81 -10.26
C GLY A 96 11.12 17.82 -9.38
N ASP A 97 11.83 18.53 -8.51
CA ASP A 97 11.24 19.66 -7.77
C ASP A 97 10.80 20.78 -8.71
N ALA A 98 9.50 21.11 -8.68
CA ALA A 98 8.90 22.11 -9.54
C ALA A 98 9.50 23.52 -9.32
N GLN A 99 9.98 23.83 -8.12
CA GLN A 99 10.59 25.14 -7.83
C GLN A 99 12.00 25.26 -8.41
N ARG A 100 12.71 24.13 -8.55
CA ARG A 100 14.13 24.08 -8.93
C ARG A 100 14.41 23.58 -10.34
N LEU A 101 13.41 23.12 -11.09
CA LEU A 101 13.56 22.78 -12.51
C LEU A 101 13.89 23.99 -13.43
N ARG A 102 14.23 25.16 -12.86
CA ARG A 102 14.70 26.33 -13.59
C ARG A 102 16.21 26.22 -13.86
N PRO A 103 16.71 26.71 -15.02
CA PRO A 103 18.09 26.50 -15.48
C PRO A 103 19.22 27.14 -14.64
N LYS A 104 18.94 27.62 -13.41
CA LYS A 104 19.90 28.32 -12.54
C LYS A 104 19.96 27.79 -11.10
N SER A 105 19.34 26.65 -10.76
CA SER A 105 19.49 26.10 -9.40
C SER A 105 20.84 25.40 -9.23
N SER A 106 21.54 25.66 -8.12
CA SER A 106 22.79 24.98 -7.76
C SER A 106 22.60 23.53 -7.31
N ASP A 107 21.39 23.21 -6.85
CA ASP A 107 21.05 21.91 -6.28
C ASP A 107 20.37 21.02 -7.33
N ASP A 108 20.67 19.71 -7.28
CA ASP A 108 20.05 18.69 -8.13
C ASP A 108 18.56 18.52 -7.76
N PRO A 109 17.63 18.75 -8.72
CA PRO A 109 16.19 18.73 -8.44
C PRO A 109 15.58 17.32 -8.45
N ARG A 110 16.35 16.27 -8.77
CA ARG A 110 15.81 14.93 -9.02
C ARG A 110 15.38 14.23 -7.73
N ILE A 111 14.18 13.65 -7.79
CA ILE A 111 13.56 12.84 -6.74
C ILE A 111 13.36 11.42 -7.30
N PHE A 112 13.89 10.45 -6.57
CA PHE A 112 13.86 9.04 -6.92
C PHE A 112 12.88 8.28 -6.03
N TYR A 113 12.24 7.27 -6.62
CA TYR A 113 11.43 6.28 -5.94
C TYR A 113 12.27 5.06 -5.60
N ASN A 114 12.26 4.65 -4.34
CA ASN A 114 12.98 3.48 -3.85
C ASN A 114 12.18 2.21 -4.17
N VAL A 115 12.54 1.56 -5.27
CA VAL A 115 11.91 0.32 -5.71
C VAL A 115 12.38 -0.86 -4.86
N ALA A 116 13.46 -0.76 -4.08
CA ALA A 116 13.89 -1.85 -3.20
C ALA A 116 13.00 -2.00 -1.95
N THR A 117 12.39 -0.91 -1.47
CA THR A 117 11.56 -0.94 -0.27
C THR A 117 10.07 -1.12 -0.59
N PRO A 118 9.36 -2.04 0.09
CA PRO A 118 7.90 -2.14 0.05
C PRO A 118 7.23 -0.83 0.48
N SER A 119 6.28 -0.35 -0.30
CA SER A 119 5.58 0.92 -0.04
C SER A 119 4.15 0.92 -0.54
N SER A 120 3.31 1.70 0.14
CA SER A 120 1.93 2.00 -0.22
C SER A 120 1.84 3.44 -0.72
N ILE A 121 1.25 3.63 -1.89
CA ILE A 121 1.14 4.92 -2.59
C ILE A 121 -0.33 5.20 -2.90
N PHE A 122 -0.81 6.36 -2.49
CA PHE A 122 -2.15 6.84 -2.83
C PHE A 122 -2.03 8.02 -3.80
N ILE A 123 -2.68 7.93 -4.96
CA ILE A 123 -2.68 8.95 -6.01
C ILE A 123 -4.11 9.47 -6.16
N CYS A 124 -4.31 10.77 -5.99
CA CYS A 124 -5.62 11.39 -6.19
C CYS A 124 -5.60 12.71 -6.95
N GLY A 125 -6.73 13.12 -7.51
CA GLY A 125 -6.88 14.33 -8.31
C GLY A 125 -8.02 14.22 -9.33
N SER A 126 -8.45 15.35 -9.87
CA SER A 126 -9.54 15.39 -10.85
C SER A 126 -9.20 14.58 -12.11
N GLN A 127 -10.20 14.27 -12.94
CA GLN A 127 -9.97 13.73 -14.27
C GLN A 127 -8.99 14.61 -15.08
N GLY A 128 -8.10 13.97 -15.85
CA GLY A 128 -7.11 14.65 -16.69
C GLY A 128 -5.99 15.40 -15.94
N SER A 129 -5.90 15.26 -14.61
CA SER A 129 -4.90 15.97 -13.81
C SER A 129 -3.48 15.36 -13.85
N GLY A 130 -3.32 14.12 -14.34
CA GLY A 130 -2.03 13.42 -14.44
C GLY A 130 -1.86 12.19 -13.52
N LYS A 131 -2.96 11.69 -12.92
CA LYS A 131 -2.96 10.50 -12.05
C LYS A 131 -2.43 9.25 -12.74
N SER A 132 -3.06 8.84 -13.84
CA SER A 132 -2.74 7.62 -14.59
C SER A 132 -1.34 7.69 -15.21
N HIS A 133 -0.89 8.89 -15.61
CA HIS A 133 0.50 9.15 -15.98
C HIS A 133 1.48 8.89 -14.82
N THR A 134 1.14 9.35 -13.62
CA THR A 134 1.93 9.09 -12.40
C THR A 134 1.98 7.61 -12.05
N LEU A 135 0.84 6.92 -12.13
CA LEU A 135 0.75 5.47 -11.95
C LEU A 135 1.68 4.75 -12.94
N SER A 136 1.62 5.13 -14.22
CA SER A 136 2.47 4.58 -15.28
C SER A 136 3.96 4.83 -15.00
N CYS A 137 4.35 6.02 -14.54
CA CYS A 137 5.75 6.30 -14.19
C CYS A 137 6.25 5.42 -13.03
N ILE A 138 5.39 5.10 -12.06
CA ILE A 138 5.71 4.18 -10.96
C ILE A 138 5.82 2.75 -11.48
N LEU A 139 4.91 2.32 -12.37
CA LEU A 139 4.95 1.00 -13.01
C LEU A 139 6.22 0.84 -13.85
N GLU A 140 6.59 1.83 -14.67
CA GLU A 140 7.85 1.83 -15.43
C GLU A 140 9.07 1.65 -14.52
N ASN A 141 9.14 2.38 -13.39
CA ASN A 141 10.22 2.25 -12.42
C ASN A 141 10.31 0.84 -11.80
N CYS A 142 9.19 0.09 -11.78
CA CYS A 142 9.12 -1.25 -11.19
C CYS A 142 9.33 -2.38 -12.20
N LEU A 143 9.07 -2.14 -13.48
CA LEU A 143 8.97 -3.20 -14.50
C LEU A 143 10.03 -3.06 -15.60
N ILE A 144 10.46 -1.84 -15.94
CA ILE A 144 11.31 -1.58 -17.11
C ILE A 144 12.75 -1.29 -16.66
N GLN A 145 13.69 -2.12 -17.11
CA GLN A 145 15.12 -1.86 -16.90
C GLN A 145 15.59 -0.77 -17.85
N SER A 146 16.01 0.38 -17.31
CA SER A 146 16.49 1.50 -18.11
C SER A 146 17.49 2.35 -17.33
N ASP A 147 18.71 2.47 -17.87
CA ASP A 147 19.77 3.31 -17.32
C ASP A 147 19.38 4.81 -17.26
N LYS A 148 18.39 5.22 -18.07
CA LYS A 148 17.85 6.59 -18.04
C LYS A 148 17.03 6.87 -16.78
N LEU A 149 16.42 5.85 -16.19
CA LEU A 149 15.55 5.99 -15.02
C LEU A 149 16.32 5.80 -13.72
N GLY A 150 17.25 4.85 -13.66
CA GLY A 150 17.96 4.53 -12.44
C GLY A 150 18.52 3.11 -12.48
N CYS A 151 18.40 2.39 -11.38
CA CYS A 151 18.94 1.04 -11.21
C CYS A 151 17.81 0.07 -10.88
N LEU A 152 17.55 -0.91 -11.75
CA LEU A 152 16.54 -1.95 -11.53
C LEU A 152 17.09 -3.34 -11.92
N PRO A 153 18.01 -3.92 -11.13
CA PRO A 153 18.61 -5.23 -11.43
C PRO A 153 17.60 -6.37 -11.41
N HIS A 154 16.53 -6.27 -10.62
CA HIS A 154 15.50 -7.29 -10.45
C HIS A 154 14.10 -6.67 -10.64
N PRO A 155 13.61 -6.61 -11.90
CA PRO A 155 12.27 -6.14 -12.21
C PRO A 155 11.21 -6.90 -11.43
N LEU A 156 10.19 -6.17 -10.98
CA LEU A 156 9.08 -6.73 -10.23
C LEU A 156 8.13 -7.48 -11.17
N THR A 157 7.23 -8.27 -10.59
CA THR A 157 6.02 -8.73 -11.28
C THR A 157 4.86 -7.84 -10.88
N GLY A 158 3.99 -7.49 -11.84
CA GLY A 158 2.92 -6.52 -11.63
C GLY A 158 1.53 -7.07 -11.87
N ILE A 159 0.55 -6.55 -11.14
CA ILE A 159 -0.88 -6.70 -11.44
C ILE A 159 -1.58 -5.33 -11.38
N VAL A 160 -2.42 -5.02 -12.36
CA VAL A 160 -3.27 -3.81 -12.40
C VAL A 160 -4.73 -4.26 -12.44
N PHE A 161 -5.55 -3.69 -11.56
CA PHE A 161 -7.00 -3.82 -11.58
C PHE A 161 -7.60 -2.57 -12.21
N HIS A 162 -8.35 -2.75 -13.30
CA HIS A 162 -9.00 -1.67 -14.03
C HIS A 162 -10.47 -2.00 -14.29
N TYR A 163 -11.34 -1.03 -14.05
CA TYR A 163 -12.76 -1.11 -14.32
C TYR A 163 -13.25 0.29 -14.66
N ASP A 164 -13.83 0.44 -15.84
CA ASP A 164 -14.46 1.68 -16.29
C ASP A 164 -15.87 1.41 -16.86
N ASP A 165 -16.67 2.46 -16.91
CA ASP A 165 -18.01 2.39 -17.49
C ASP A 165 -17.90 2.25 -19.01
N TYR A 166 -18.45 1.16 -19.53
CA TYR A 166 -18.42 0.85 -20.95
C TYR A 166 -19.16 1.90 -21.78
N ALA A 167 -18.46 2.54 -22.72
CA ALA A 167 -19.03 3.60 -23.55
C ALA A 167 -19.72 3.09 -24.84
N SER A 168 -19.30 1.96 -25.43
CA SER A 168 -19.91 1.43 -26.66
C SER A 168 -19.53 -0.01 -27.00
N ASP A 169 -20.45 -0.77 -27.61
CA ASP A 169 -20.31 -2.19 -28.02
C ASP A 169 -19.11 -2.50 -28.95
N SER A 170 -18.50 -1.46 -29.51
CA SER A 170 -17.46 -1.55 -30.55
C SER A 170 -16.12 -0.95 -30.16
N ARG A 171 -16.01 -0.28 -29.00
CA ARG A 171 -14.76 0.36 -28.56
C ARG A 171 -14.54 0.10 -27.07
N VAL A 172 -13.42 -0.53 -26.75
CA VAL A 172 -12.94 -0.69 -25.39
C VAL A 172 -11.69 0.16 -25.27
N ASN A 173 -11.77 1.28 -24.55
CA ASN A 173 -10.58 2.08 -24.29
C ASN A 173 -9.64 1.25 -23.41
N PRO A 174 -8.43 0.89 -23.90
CA PRO A 174 -7.48 0.14 -23.08
C PRO A 174 -7.10 0.92 -21.83
N CYS A 175 -6.87 0.20 -20.73
CA CYS A 175 -6.26 0.77 -19.54
C CYS A 175 -4.96 1.48 -19.92
N GLU A 176 -4.69 2.67 -19.35
CA GLU A 176 -3.50 3.46 -19.71
C GLU A 176 -2.18 2.71 -19.45
N ALA A 177 -2.19 1.78 -18.49
CA ALA A 177 -1.06 0.92 -18.20
C ALA A 177 -0.72 -0.05 -19.34
N ALA A 178 -1.65 -0.35 -20.25
CA ALA A 178 -1.41 -1.21 -21.41
C ALA A 178 -0.39 -0.62 -22.38
N TYR A 179 -0.37 0.72 -22.51
CA TYR A 179 0.58 1.44 -23.35
C TYR A 179 2.02 1.40 -22.83
N LEU A 180 2.29 0.72 -21.71
CA LEU A 180 3.66 0.49 -21.24
C LEU A 180 4.44 -0.42 -22.19
N GLY A 181 3.75 -1.34 -22.88
CA GLY A 181 4.34 -2.29 -23.80
C GLY A 181 4.35 -1.84 -25.26
N SER A 182 3.62 -0.78 -25.63
CA SER A 182 3.33 -0.46 -27.03
C SER A 182 4.21 0.67 -27.61
N ASP A 183 4.33 0.67 -28.94
CA ASP A 183 4.83 1.82 -29.71
C ASP A 183 3.80 2.99 -29.69
N PRO A 184 4.06 4.21 -30.22
CA PRO A 184 3.26 5.41 -29.93
C PRO A 184 1.88 5.41 -30.61
N ALA A 185 1.49 4.30 -31.25
CA ALA A 185 0.19 4.16 -31.88
C ALA A 185 -0.89 4.08 -30.79
N ILE A 186 -1.73 5.10 -30.73
CA ILE A 186 -2.92 5.13 -29.89
C ILE A 186 -3.99 4.27 -30.56
N THR A 187 -4.49 3.26 -29.87
CA THR A 187 -5.48 2.30 -30.39
C THR A 187 -6.66 2.18 -29.42
N ASP A 188 -7.84 1.86 -29.95
CA ASP A 188 -9.09 1.64 -29.19
C ASP A 188 -9.29 0.13 -28.89
N SER A 189 -8.21 -0.67 -28.94
CA SER A 189 -8.23 -2.11 -28.70
C SER A 189 -6.88 -2.62 -28.19
N TYR A 190 -6.93 -3.49 -27.17
CA TYR A 190 -5.76 -4.20 -26.67
C TYR A 190 -5.09 -5.09 -27.73
N SER A 191 -5.84 -5.61 -28.70
CA SER A 191 -5.31 -6.51 -29.73
C SER A 191 -4.39 -5.81 -30.74
N GLU A 192 -4.45 -4.48 -30.80
CA GLU A 192 -3.64 -3.65 -31.70
C GLU A 192 -2.35 -3.15 -31.01
N LEU A 193 -2.19 -3.40 -29.71
CA LEU A 193 -1.01 -3.00 -28.96
C LEU A 193 0.09 -4.05 -29.10
N ASP A 194 1.27 -3.60 -29.53
CA ASP A 194 2.46 -4.44 -29.52
C ASP A 194 2.79 -4.90 -28.10
N HIS A 195 3.31 -6.12 -27.99
CA HIS A 195 3.71 -6.74 -26.72
C HIS A 195 2.58 -6.92 -25.69
N VAL A 196 1.31 -6.81 -26.10
CA VAL A 196 0.15 -7.11 -25.26
C VAL A 196 -0.52 -8.42 -25.70
N THR A 197 -0.67 -9.36 -24.77
CA THR A 197 -1.40 -10.62 -25.00
C THR A 197 -2.76 -10.57 -24.30
N VAL A 198 -3.84 -10.66 -25.07
CA VAL A 198 -5.21 -10.63 -24.55
C VAL A 198 -5.73 -12.05 -24.36
N GLU A 199 -6.13 -12.38 -23.14
CA GLU A 199 -6.71 -13.67 -22.79
C GLU A 199 -8.00 -13.47 -21.98
N ALA A 200 -8.96 -14.38 -22.15
CA ALA A 200 -10.15 -14.36 -21.31
C ALA A 200 -9.77 -14.78 -19.88
N LEU A 201 -10.25 -14.03 -18.88
CA LEU A 201 -10.09 -14.40 -17.47
C LEU A 201 -10.79 -15.75 -17.20
N ARG A 202 -10.01 -16.77 -16.85
CA ARG A 202 -10.50 -18.12 -16.53
C ARG A 202 -9.90 -18.60 -15.22
N LEU A 203 -10.75 -18.90 -14.25
CA LEU A 203 -10.37 -19.49 -12.98
C LEU A 203 -10.37 -21.01 -13.09
N ASP A 204 -9.23 -21.63 -12.81
CA ASP A 204 -9.15 -23.06 -12.59
C ASP A 204 -9.69 -23.40 -11.19
N GLN A 205 -10.29 -24.56 -10.99
CA GLN A 205 -10.68 -25.02 -9.66
C GLN A 205 -9.50 -25.07 -8.67
N THR A 206 -8.26 -25.23 -9.15
CA THR A 206 -7.06 -25.14 -8.31
C THR A 206 -6.77 -23.72 -7.83
N ASP A 207 -7.31 -22.71 -8.52
CA ASP A 207 -7.27 -21.31 -8.09
C ASP A 207 -8.31 -21.01 -7.01
N LEU A 208 -9.23 -21.93 -6.74
CA LEU A 208 -10.20 -21.83 -5.65
C LEU A 208 -9.68 -22.53 -4.40
N ASN A 209 -10.00 -21.97 -3.25
CA ASN A 209 -9.72 -22.59 -1.95
C ASN A 209 -10.81 -22.20 -0.95
N THR A 210 -10.79 -22.80 0.24
CA THR A 210 -11.77 -22.52 1.32
C THR A 210 -11.94 -21.02 1.57
N LYS A 211 -10.83 -20.26 1.64
CA LYS A 211 -10.87 -18.82 1.91
C LYS A 211 -11.51 -18.04 0.76
N ARG A 212 -11.06 -18.26 -0.49
CA ARG A 212 -11.60 -17.60 -1.69
C ARG A 212 -13.07 -17.93 -1.91
N MET A 213 -13.47 -19.18 -1.65
CA MET A 213 -14.87 -19.59 -1.70
C MET A 213 -15.70 -18.90 -0.62
N LEU A 214 -15.21 -18.78 0.62
CA LEU A 214 -15.92 -18.04 1.66
C LEU A 214 -16.04 -16.55 1.35
N GLU A 215 -14.99 -15.93 0.81
CA GLU A 215 -14.97 -14.52 0.43
C GLU A 215 -15.85 -14.22 -0.78
N LEU A 216 -15.94 -15.12 -1.75
CA LEU A 216 -16.85 -14.97 -2.89
C LEU A 216 -18.31 -15.14 -2.48
N MET A 217 -18.55 -16.02 -1.50
CA MET A 217 -19.85 -16.20 -0.88
C MET A 217 -20.08 -15.18 0.25
N ALA A 218 -19.19 -14.19 0.42
CA ALA A 218 -19.22 -13.26 1.53
C ALA A 218 -20.56 -12.55 1.58
N PHE A 219 -21.05 -12.53 2.80
CA PHE A 219 -22.40 -12.20 3.14
C PHE A 219 -22.50 -10.69 3.36
N ASP A 220 -23.62 -10.09 2.95
CA ASP A 220 -24.01 -8.80 3.51
C ASP A 220 -24.06 -8.88 5.04
N LYS A 221 -24.07 -7.73 5.70
CA LYS A 221 -24.00 -7.57 7.17
C LYS A 221 -25.01 -8.45 7.94
N THR A 222 -26.07 -8.92 7.31
CA THR A 222 -26.94 -10.00 7.79
C THR A 222 -26.43 -11.34 7.28
N GLN A 223 -25.67 -12.11 8.09
CA GLN A 223 -25.29 -13.47 7.70
C GLN A 223 -26.54 -14.31 7.39
N PRO A 224 -26.78 -14.68 6.13
CA PRO A 224 -27.87 -15.56 5.77
C PRO A 224 -27.63 -16.92 6.42
N LEU A 225 -28.71 -17.60 6.81
CA LEU A 225 -28.61 -18.92 7.44
C LEU A 225 -27.85 -19.96 6.59
N TYR A 226 -27.75 -19.77 5.27
CA TYR A 226 -26.95 -20.64 4.38
C TYR A 226 -25.42 -20.46 4.55
N ALA A 227 -24.96 -19.38 5.19
CA ALA A 227 -23.55 -19.12 5.45
C ALA A 227 -22.88 -20.20 6.30
N GLN A 228 -23.57 -20.61 7.36
CA GLN A 228 -23.09 -21.66 8.26
C GLN A 228 -22.99 -23.01 7.56
N VAL A 229 -23.92 -23.28 6.64
CA VAL A 229 -23.91 -24.50 5.82
C VAL A 229 -22.68 -24.52 4.90
N ILE A 230 -22.42 -23.41 4.18
CA ILE A 230 -21.24 -23.29 3.32
C ILE A 230 -19.94 -23.40 4.12
N GLN A 231 -19.85 -22.73 5.27
CA GLN A 231 -18.69 -22.81 6.16
C GLN A 231 -18.44 -24.25 6.64
N ARG A 232 -19.49 -24.97 7.04
CA ARG A 232 -19.39 -26.39 7.42
C ARG A 232 -18.87 -27.24 6.27
N ILE A 233 -19.49 -27.14 5.08
CA ILE A 233 -19.08 -27.90 3.89
C ILE A 233 -17.60 -27.63 3.57
N LEU A 234 -17.21 -26.35 3.47
CA LEU A 234 -15.85 -25.97 3.12
C LEU A 234 -14.83 -26.40 4.18
N ARG A 235 -15.21 -26.43 5.46
CA ARG A 235 -14.37 -26.94 6.54
C ARG A 235 -14.19 -28.46 6.43
N ASP A 236 -15.26 -29.21 6.21
CA ASP A 236 -15.19 -30.67 6.08
C ASP A 236 -14.38 -31.07 4.84
N MET A 237 -14.57 -30.36 3.73
CA MET A 237 -13.73 -30.51 2.55
C MET A 237 -12.26 -30.17 2.83
N ARG A 238 -11.98 -29.11 3.61
CA ARG A 238 -10.61 -28.73 3.96
C ARG A 238 -9.91 -29.81 4.78
N LEU A 239 -10.60 -30.45 5.72
CA LEU A 239 -10.06 -31.56 6.51
C LEU A 239 -9.71 -32.75 5.60
N ALA A 240 -10.63 -33.14 4.71
CA ALA A 240 -10.39 -34.23 3.77
C ALA A 240 -9.23 -33.92 2.79
N GLN A 241 -9.10 -32.67 2.35
CA GLN A 241 -8.00 -32.21 1.50
C GLN A 241 -6.64 -32.26 2.21
N GLN A 242 -6.60 -31.96 3.51
CA GLN A 242 -5.36 -32.04 4.29
C GLN A 242 -4.90 -33.48 4.49
N GLU A 243 -5.83 -34.39 4.75
CA GLU A 243 -5.52 -35.83 4.87
C GLU A 243 -5.04 -36.44 3.54
N LYS A 244 -5.70 -36.08 2.43
CA LYS A 244 -5.41 -36.65 1.10
C LYS A 244 -4.38 -35.88 0.29
N GLN A 245 -3.95 -34.71 0.75
CA GLN A 245 -3.10 -33.76 0.03
C GLN A 245 -3.60 -33.42 -1.38
N THR A 246 -4.92 -33.29 -1.53
CA THR A 246 -5.55 -32.95 -2.82
C THR A 246 -5.95 -31.47 -2.88
N PRO A 247 -5.92 -30.85 -4.07
CA PRO A 247 -6.41 -29.48 -4.24
C PRO A 247 -7.93 -29.40 -4.07
N PHE A 248 -8.46 -28.17 -4.09
CA PHE A 248 -9.90 -27.94 -4.08
C PHE A 248 -10.56 -28.54 -5.33
N ASN A 249 -11.72 -29.18 -5.13
CA ASN A 249 -12.53 -29.76 -6.20
C ASN A 249 -13.91 -29.09 -6.20
N TYR A 250 -14.23 -28.39 -7.29
CA TYR A 250 -15.48 -27.64 -7.37
C TYR A 250 -16.72 -28.54 -7.47
N HIS A 251 -16.61 -29.66 -8.18
CA HIS A 251 -17.73 -30.58 -8.34
C HIS A 251 -18.11 -31.25 -7.02
N GLU A 252 -17.12 -31.63 -6.20
CA GLU A 252 -17.36 -32.15 -4.85
C GLU A 252 -18.08 -31.11 -3.96
N PHE A 253 -17.73 -29.84 -4.09
CA PHE A 253 -18.40 -28.75 -3.37
C PHE A 253 -19.88 -28.63 -3.79
N ILE A 254 -20.17 -28.63 -5.09
CA ILE A 254 -21.54 -28.56 -5.60
C ILE A 254 -22.37 -29.78 -5.17
N GLN A 255 -21.81 -31.00 -5.26
CA GLN A 255 -22.50 -32.21 -4.81
C GLN A 255 -22.86 -32.16 -3.31
N LYS A 256 -21.93 -31.70 -2.47
CA LYS A 256 -22.19 -31.53 -1.03
C LYS A 256 -23.26 -30.46 -0.77
N LEU A 257 -23.26 -29.38 -1.56
CA LEU A 257 -24.21 -28.29 -1.43
C LEU A 257 -25.63 -28.72 -1.85
N GLU A 258 -25.77 -29.46 -2.94
CA GLU A 258 -27.06 -30.01 -3.41
C GLU A 258 -27.65 -31.05 -2.43
N GLY A 259 -26.81 -31.69 -1.63
CA GLY A 259 -27.25 -32.59 -0.55
C GLY A 259 -27.86 -31.89 0.66
N GLU A 260 -27.76 -30.56 0.76
CA GLU A 260 -28.28 -29.78 1.89
C GLU A 260 -29.71 -29.26 1.66
N ARG A 261 -30.46 -29.15 2.76
CA ARG A 261 -31.82 -28.61 2.75
C ARG A 261 -31.82 -27.08 2.91
N LEU A 262 -31.44 -26.36 1.86
CA LEU A 262 -31.58 -24.90 1.82
C LEU A 262 -32.98 -24.49 1.33
N SER A 263 -33.51 -23.38 1.85
CA SER A 263 -34.80 -22.86 1.37
C SER A 263 -34.68 -22.30 -0.06
N PRO A 264 -35.79 -22.17 -0.82
CA PRO A 264 -35.75 -21.63 -2.18
C PRO A 264 -35.12 -20.23 -2.29
N ASP A 265 -35.35 -19.38 -1.30
CA ASP A 265 -34.79 -18.01 -1.28
C ASP A 265 -33.28 -18.01 -0.97
N GLN A 266 -32.83 -18.91 -0.08
CA GLN A 266 -31.41 -19.10 0.20
C GLN A 266 -30.66 -19.61 -1.05
N TRP A 267 -31.27 -20.57 -1.74
CA TRP A 267 -30.76 -21.07 -3.01
C TRP A 267 -30.68 -19.98 -4.08
N ARG A 268 -31.66 -19.08 -4.16
CA ARG A 268 -31.66 -18.00 -5.15
C ARG A 268 -30.45 -17.09 -5.02
N GLY A 269 -30.18 -16.58 -3.81
CA GLY A 269 -29.04 -15.70 -3.55
C GLY A 269 -27.69 -16.41 -3.79
N LEU A 270 -27.59 -17.66 -3.35
CA LEU A 270 -26.39 -18.48 -3.56
C LEU A 270 -26.17 -18.80 -5.04
N ARG A 271 -27.23 -19.11 -5.78
CA ARG A 271 -27.17 -19.41 -7.22
C ARG A 271 -26.64 -18.23 -8.00
N GLN A 272 -27.08 -17.01 -7.72
CA GLN A 272 -26.56 -15.81 -8.38
C GLN A 272 -25.03 -15.65 -8.21
N ARG A 273 -24.51 -15.94 -7.01
CA ARG A 273 -23.06 -15.91 -6.72
C ARG A 273 -22.32 -17.06 -7.41
N LEU A 274 -22.91 -18.25 -7.45
CA LEU A 274 -22.34 -19.41 -8.14
C LEU A 274 -22.33 -19.21 -9.65
N ASP A 275 -23.42 -18.74 -10.25
CA ASP A 275 -23.53 -18.46 -11.69
C ASP A 275 -22.49 -17.40 -12.10
N THR A 276 -22.29 -16.38 -11.26
CA THR A 276 -21.22 -15.39 -11.43
C THR A 276 -19.85 -16.06 -11.48
N LEU A 277 -19.48 -16.88 -10.49
CA LEU A 277 -18.21 -17.59 -10.48
C LEU A 277 -18.06 -18.52 -11.68
N GLN A 278 -19.08 -19.32 -11.97
CA GLN A 278 -19.09 -20.29 -13.05
C GLN A 278 -18.86 -19.64 -14.41
N SER A 279 -19.36 -18.41 -14.62
CA SER A 279 -19.12 -17.65 -15.86
C SER A 279 -17.63 -17.34 -16.11
N PHE A 280 -16.82 -17.27 -15.04
CA PHE A 280 -15.38 -17.06 -15.09
C PHE A 280 -14.58 -18.35 -14.86
N MET A 281 -15.19 -19.49 -14.55
CA MET A 281 -14.47 -20.75 -14.42
C MET A 281 -14.15 -21.37 -15.79
N VAL A 282 -13.20 -22.31 -15.82
CA VAL A 282 -12.97 -23.16 -16.99
C VAL A 282 -14.26 -23.98 -17.26
N PRO A 283 -14.89 -23.88 -18.45
CA PRO A 283 -16.20 -24.48 -18.71
C PRO A 283 -16.27 -25.99 -18.41
N GLY A 284 -15.18 -26.69 -18.69
CA GLY A 284 -15.03 -28.11 -18.42
C GLY A 284 -15.01 -28.53 -16.95
N GLN A 285 -14.70 -27.62 -16.04
CA GLN A 285 -14.71 -27.89 -14.60
C GLN A 285 -16.07 -27.63 -13.97
N VAL A 286 -16.97 -26.96 -14.70
CA VAL A 286 -18.35 -26.70 -14.30
C VAL A 286 -19.27 -27.81 -14.79
N ASP A 287 -19.07 -28.30 -16.02
CA ASP A 287 -19.89 -29.36 -16.61
C ASP A 287 -19.33 -30.78 -16.34
N PRO A 288 -20.04 -31.63 -15.57
CA PRO A 288 -19.61 -32.99 -15.28
C PRO A 288 -19.59 -33.93 -16.50
N SER A 289 -20.18 -33.54 -17.63
CA SER A 289 -20.24 -34.35 -18.86
C SER A 289 -19.04 -34.13 -19.80
N GLY A 290 -18.17 -33.17 -19.51
CA GLY A 290 -17.00 -32.84 -20.33
C GLY A 290 -15.88 -33.88 -20.24
N ASN A 291 -15.39 -34.34 -21.39
CA ASN A 291 -14.21 -35.21 -21.47
C ASN A 291 -12.93 -34.38 -21.19
N HIS A 292 -12.40 -34.46 -19.97
CA HIS A 292 -11.20 -33.69 -19.58
C HIS A 292 -9.94 -34.57 -19.48
N LYS A 293 -8.87 -34.11 -20.15
CA LYS A 293 -7.51 -34.59 -19.86
C LYS A 293 -7.14 -34.15 -18.45
N ARG A 294 -7.14 -35.10 -17.51
CA ARG A 294 -6.72 -34.86 -16.13
C ARG A 294 -5.27 -34.36 -16.10
N GLY A 295 -5.02 -33.25 -15.42
CA GLY A 295 -3.67 -32.78 -15.07
C GLY A 295 -3.11 -31.58 -15.84
N VAL A 296 -3.86 -30.96 -16.76
CA VAL A 296 -3.45 -29.71 -17.43
C VAL A 296 -4.22 -28.54 -16.82
N ARG A 297 -3.51 -27.51 -16.33
CA ARG A 297 -4.12 -26.24 -15.89
C ARG A 297 -4.67 -25.53 -17.13
N LEU A 298 -5.97 -25.24 -17.13
CA LEU A 298 -6.68 -24.66 -18.30
C LEU A 298 -7.16 -23.23 -18.06
N GLY A 299 -6.90 -22.67 -16.87
CA GLY A 299 -7.20 -21.30 -16.51
C GLY A 299 -6.08 -20.32 -16.85
N THR A 300 -6.30 -19.05 -16.49
CA THR A 300 -5.33 -17.95 -16.61
C THR A 300 -4.00 -18.33 -15.94
N ASN A 301 -2.89 -17.98 -16.60
CA ASN A 301 -1.58 -18.23 -16.03
C ASN A 301 -1.21 -17.15 -15.01
N TRP A 302 -1.13 -17.55 -13.74
CA TRP A 302 -0.77 -16.66 -12.63
C TRP A 302 0.71 -16.72 -12.24
N MET A 303 1.55 -17.43 -13.02
CA MET A 303 2.97 -17.58 -12.67
C MET A 303 3.70 -16.24 -12.73
N PRO A 304 4.36 -15.80 -11.65
CA PRO A 304 5.02 -14.51 -11.60
C PRO A 304 6.27 -14.51 -12.51
N ARG A 305 6.36 -13.53 -13.40
CA ARG A 305 7.57 -13.29 -14.23
C ARG A 305 8.08 -11.86 -14.01
N ALA A 306 9.40 -11.73 -14.01
CA ALA A 306 10.06 -10.44 -13.84
C ALA A 306 9.79 -9.55 -15.06
N GLY A 307 9.37 -8.31 -14.81
CA GLY A 307 9.08 -7.32 -15.86
C GLY A 307 7.73 -7.54 -16.57
N GLU A 308 6.92 -8.49 -16.12
CA GLU A 308 5.58 -8.76 -16.68
C GLU A 308 4.50 -8.05 -15.87
N LEU A 309 3.53 -7.45 -16.57
CA LEU A 309 2.38 -6.77 -16.01
C LEU A 309 1.09 -7.48 -16.42
N LEU A 310 0.38 -8.06 -15.46
CA LEU A 310 -0.95 -8.60 -15.68
C LEU A 310 -1.99 -7.48 -15.50
N ILE A 311 -2.75 -7.17 -16.54
CA ILE A 311 -3.88 -6.22 -16.45
C ILE A 311 -5.17 -7.03 -16.38
N VAL A 312 -5.87 -6.94 -15.25
CA VAL A 312 -7.21 -7.50 -15.09
C VAL A 312 -8.21 -6.37 -15.34
N ASP A 313 -8.67 -6.30 -16.58
CA ASP A 313 -9.68 -5.34 -17.03
C ASP A 313 -11.07 -5.99 -17.00
N LEU A 314 -11.96 -5.46 -16.16
CA LEU A 314 -13.34 -5.92 -16.02
C LEU A 314 -14.37 -4.90 -16.54
N SER A 315 -13.96 -4.02 -17.46
CA SER A 315 -14.81 -3.00 -18.10
C SER A 315 -15.79 -3.61 -19.09
N CYS A 316 -16.78 -4.35 -18.56
CA CYS A 316 -17.79 -5.05 -19.33
C CYS A 316 -19.19 -4.66 -18.84
N PRO A 317 -20.16 -4.36 -19.73
CA PRO A 317 -21.54 -4.03 -19.33
C PRO A 317 -22.23 -5.10 -18.49
N CYS A 318 -21.80 -6.36 -18.62
CA CYS A 318 -22.37 -7.49 -17.90
C CYS A 318 -21.76 -7.69 -16.51
N VAL A 319 -20.71 -6.94 -16.15
CA VAL A 319 -20.02 -7.05 -14.87
C VAL A 319 -20.41 -5.86 -14.00
N THR A 320 -21.05 -6.14 -12.88
CA THR A 320 -21.37 -5.10 -11.89
C THR A 320 -20.15 -4.74 -11.04
N THR A 321 -20.15 -3.58 -10.39
CA THR A 321 -19.07 -3.16 -9.47
C THR A 321 -18.85 -4.16 -8.31
N SER A 322 -19.92 -4.77 -7.80
CA SER A 322 -19.86 -5.84 -6.79
C SER A 322 -19.16 -7.10 -7.33
N MET A 323 -19.51 -7.53 -8.56
CA MET A 323 -18.83 -8.65 -9.22
C MET A 323 -17.35 -8.35 -9.48
N ALA A 324 -17.04 -7.13 -9.95
CA ALA A 324 -15.66 -6.69 -10.18
C ALA A 324 -14.84 -6.72 -8.88
N CYS A 325 -15.39 -6.22 -7.76
CA CYS A 325 -14.71 -6.27 -6.46
C CYS A 325 -14.43 -7.70 -6.00
N ALA A 326 -15.40 -8.61 -6.13
CA ALA A 326 -15.23 -10.01 -5.76
C ALA A 326 -14.15 -10.70 -6.62
N LEU A 327 -14.16 -10.46 -7.94
CA LEU A 327 -13.17 -11.01 -8.86
C LEU A 327 -11.77 -10.42 -8.62
N PHE A 328 -11.65 -9.10 -8.44
CA PHE A 328 -10.39 -8.46 -8.07
C PHE A 328 -9.84 -9.01 -6.76
N ASN A 329 -10.69 -9.26 -5.76
CA ASN A 329 -10.26 -9.87 -4.50
C ASN A 329 -9.72 -11.29 -4.71
N ILE A 330 -10.37 -12.10 -5.56
CA ILE A 330 -9.88 -13.43 -5.94
C ILE A 330 -8.53 -13.32 -6.65
N CYS A 331 -8.41 -12.45 -7.66
CA CYS A 331 -7.19 -12.24 -8.43
C CYS A 331 -6.03 -11.77 -7.53
N LEU A 332 -6.29 -10.80 -6.64
CA LEU A 332 -5.34 -10.32 -5.64
C LEU A 332 -4.88 -11.46 -4.72
N SER A 333 -5.81 -12.27 -4.24
CA SER A 333 -5.52 -13.44 -3.40
C SER A 333 -4.70 -14.50 -4.14
N ILE A 334 -4.95 -14.73 -5.43
CA ILE A 334 -4.15 -15.66 -6.27
C ILE A 334 -2.74 -15.12 -6.46
N PHE A 335 -2.61 -13.85 -6.84
CA PHE A 335 -1.34 -13.20 -7.08
C PHE A 335 -0.46 -13.14 -5.82
N LEU A 336 -1.04 -12.82 -4.66
CA LEU A 336 -0.31 -12.78 -3.39
C LEU A 336 0.09 -14.15 -2.86
N ALA A 337 -0.64 -15.21 -3.22
CA ALA A 337 -0.36 -16.57 -2.77
C ALA A 337 0.74 -17.27 -3.57
N GLN A 338 1.15 -16.72 -4.73
CA GLN A 338 2.23 -17.34 -5.50
C GLN A 338 3.54 -17.29 -4.70
N ASP A 339 4.26 -18.39 -4.65
CA ASP A 339 5.62 -18.40 -4.12
C ASP A 339 6.54 -17.73 -5.13
N SER A 340 7.16 -16.62 -4.72
CA SER A 340 8.05 -15.87 -5.60
C SER A 340 9.13 -15.17 -4.81
N SER A 341 10.37 -15.32 -5.28
CA SER A 341 11.49 -14.48 -4.87
C SER A 341 11.45 -13.08 -5.49
N LEU A 342 10.55 -12.84 -6.45
CA LEU A 342 10.35 -11.55 -7.09
C LEU A 342 9.53 -10.63 -6.18
N GLY A 343 9.93 -9.36 -6.11
CA GLY A 343 9.08 -8.34 -5.53
C GLY A 343 7.85 -8.08 -6.41
N ARG A 344 6.81 -7.53 -5.79
CA ARG A 344 5.49 -7.40 -6.42
C ARG A 344 5.05 -5.94 -6.46
N ILE A 345 4.32 -5.57 -7.51
CA ILE A 345 3.57 -4.31 -7.56
C ILE A 345 2.10 -4.60 -7.88
N ILE A 346 1.20 -4.01 -7.08
CA ILE A 346 -0.24 -4.13 -7.21
C ILE A 346 -0.76 -2.71 -7.42
N ALA A 347 -1.46 -2.49 -8.52
CA ALA A 347 -2.02 -1.21 -8.89
C ALA A 347 -3.54 -1.31 -9.00
N LEU A 348 -4.23 -0.37 -8.37
CA LEU A 348 -5.66 -0.16 -8.52
C LEU A 348 -5.85 1.11 -9.33
N ASP A 349 -6.33 0.99 -10.56
CA ASP A 349 -6.60 2.12 -11.41
C ASP A 349 -8.07 2.54 -11.32
N GLU A 350 -8.31 3.85 -11.39
CA GLU A 350 -9.64 4.47 -11.25
C GLU A 350 -10.50 3.89 -10.11
N ALA A 351 -9.90 3.62 -8.94
CA ALA A 351 -10.50 2.82 -7.86
C ALA A 351 -11.91 3.26 -7.43
N HIS A 352 -12.23 4.56 -7.49
CA HIS A 352 -13.59 5.09 -7.25
C HIS A 352 -14.70 4.52 -8.14
N ARG A 353 -14.38 3.93 -9.30
CA ARG A 353 -15.37 3.34 -10.22
C ARG A 353 -16.00 2.07 -9.67
N TYR A 354 -15.26 1.32 -8.84
CA TYR A 354 -15.72 0.03 -8.32
C TYR A 354 -15.67 -0.04 -6.78
N MET A 355 -14.80 0.71 -6.13
CA MET A 355 -14.77 0.79 -4.67
C MET A 355 -15.82 1.77 -4.16
N GLY A 356 -16.91 1.23 -3.63
CA GLY A 356 -17.99 1.99 -3.00
C GLY A 356 -18.47 1.33 -1.72
N GLU A 357 -19.73 1.55 -1.37
CA GLU A 357 -20.35 1.06 -0.13
C GLU A 357 -20.95 -0.36 -0.22
N THR A 358 -20.42 -1.20 -1.12
CA THR A 358 -20.88 -2.59 -1.27
C THR A 358 -20.11 -3.53 -0.33
N ALA A 359 -20.72 -4.65 0.08
CA ALA A 359 -20.04 -5.65 0.91
C ALA A 359 -18.79 -6.22 0.23
N ASP A 360 -18.84 -6.47 -1.09
CA ASP A 360 -17.70 -6.97 -1.85
C ASP A 360 -16.55 -5.94 -1.92
N SER A 361 -16.88 -4.65 -2.03
CA SER A 361 -15.91 -3.55 -1.94
C SER A 361 -15.25 -3.50 -0.56
N GLU A 362 -16.01 -3.72 0.52
CA GLU A 362 -15.48 -3.79 1.88
C GLU A 362 -14.53 -4.98 2.07
N VAL A 363 -14.86 -6.15 1.50
CA VAL A 363 -13.97 -7.33 1.50
C VAL A 363 -12.66 -7.01 0.77
N LEU A 364 -12.74 -6.46 -0.45
CA LEU A 364 -11.56 -6.05 -1.22
C LEU A 364 -10.72 -5.02 -0.44
N THR A 365 -11.37 -4.01 0.15
CA THR A 365 -10.72 -2.99 0.99
C THR A 365 -9.97 -3.63 2.16
N ASN A 366 -10.58 -4.58 2.88
CA ASN A 366 -9.96 -5.26 4.00
C ASN A 366 -8.78 -6.16 3.57
N SER A 367 -8.87 -6.79 2.40
CA SER A 367 -7.77 -7.53 1.78
C SER A 367 -6.59 -6.61 1.43
N LEU A 368 -6.86 -5.43 0.86
CA LEU A 368 -5.84 -4.42 0.56
C LEU A 368 -5.19 -3.86 1.82
N LEU A 369 -5.97 -3.52 2.84
CA LEU A 369 -5.45 -3.07 4.13
C LEU A 369 -4.53 -4.12 4.76
N SER A 370 -4.91 -5.39 4.66
CA SER A 370 -4.07 -6.51 5.11
C SER A 370 -2.79 -6.59 4.27
N ALA A 371 -2.88 -6.49 2.95
CA ALA A 371 -1.72 -6.49 2.06
C ALA A 371 -0.76 -5.32 2.37
N ILE A 372 -1.28 -4.11 2.65
CA ILE A 372 -0.48 -2.94 3.05
C ILE A 372 0.23 -3.19 4.38
N ARG A 373 -0.47 -3.75 5.37
CA ARG A 373 0.12 -4.09 6.68
C ARG A 373 1.23 -5.14 6.58
N PHE A 374 1.06 -6.13 5.71
CA PHE A 374 2.01 -7.22 5.49
C PHE A 374 2.96 -6.98 4.30
N GLN A 375 3.01 -5.77 3.75
CA GLN A 375 3.74 -5.46 2.51
C GLN A 375 5.23 -5.85 2.57
N ARG A 376 5.85 -5.76 3.75
CA ARG A 376 7.26 -6.16 3.96
C ARG A 376 7.48 -7.65 3.84
N HIS A 377 6.56 -8.46 4.37
CA HIS A 377 6.61 -9.91 4.27
C HIS A 377 6.25 -10.40 2.85
N LEU A 378 5.36 -9.66 2.18
CA LEU A 378 4.93 -9.97 0.81
C LEU A 378 5.87 -9.42 -0.27
N GLY A 379 6.85 -8.58 0.09
CA GLY A 379 7.68 -7.85 -0.87
C GLY A 379 6.87 -6.95 -1.82
N ALA A 380 5.70 -6.49 -1.38
CA ALA A 380 4.69 -5.86 -2.23
C ALA A 380 4.72 -4.33 -2.18
N ARG A 381 4.49 -3.70 -3.32
CA ARG A 381 4.18 -2.27 -3.45
C ARG A 381 2.74 -2.13 -3.89
N ILE A 382 1.98 -1.29 -3.22
CA ILE A 382 0.55 -1.14 -3.49
C ILE A 382 0.30 0.30 -3.89
N VAL A 383 -0.23 0.50 -5.09
CA VAL A 383 -0.52 1.83 -5.66
C VAL A 383 -2.02 1.93 -5.90
N ILE A 384 -2.66 2.93 -5.34
CA ILE A 384 -4.09 3.18 -5.49
C ILE A 384 -4.24 4.52 -6.20
N SER A 385 -4.80 4.50 -7.41
CA SER A 385 -5.14 5.68 -8.19
C SER A 385 -6.66 5.89 -8.16
N THR A 386 -7.10 7.07 -7.76
CA THR A 386 -8.53 7.39 -7.65
C THR A 386 -8.79 8.86 -7.93
N GLN A 387 -9.97 9.20 -8.48
CA GLN A 387 -10.39 10.60 -8.52
C GLN A 387 -10.84 11.07 -7.15
N GLU A 388 -11.50 10.19 -6.40
CA GLU A 388 -12.11 10.50 -5.12
C GLU A 388 -11.27 9.94 -3.96
N PRO A 389 -10.59 10.78 -3.17
CA PRO A 389 -9.85 10.32 -1.99
C PRO A 389 -10.77 9.84 -0.86
N THR A 390 -12.08 10.10 -0.96
CA THR A 390 -13.12 9.70 -0.01
C THR A 390 -13.45 8.21 -0.05
N ILE A 391 -13.00 7.45 -1.06
CA ILE A 391 -13.32 6.02 -1.23
C ILE A 391 -13.01 5.19 0.02
N SER A 392 -11.91 5.50 0.72
CA SER A 392 -11.51 4.83 1.95
C SER A 392 -10.43 5.64 2.66
N PRO A 393 -10.80 6.43 3.67
CA PRO A 393 -9.84 7.11 4.54
C PRO A 393 -8.85 6.11 5.18
N ARG A 394 -9.31 4.88 5.47
CA ARG A 394 -8.46 3.80 6.03
C ARG A 394 -7.31 3.42 5.10
N LEU A 395 -7.51 3.43 3.78
CA LEU A 395 -6.44 3.15 2.82
C LEU A 395 -5.46 4.31 2.74
N LEU A 396 -5.98 5.55 2.72
CA LEU A 396 -5.16 6.77 2.74
C LEU A 396 -4.25 6.81 3.98
N ASP A 397 -4.79 6.50 5.17
CA ASP A 397 -4.08 6.50 6.46
C ASP A 397 -2.90 5.53 6.54
N LEU A 398 -2.95 4.41 5.80
CA LEU A 398 -1.85 3.44 5.76
C LEU A 398 -0.85 3.69 4.64
N CYS A 399 -1.09 4.68 3.77
CA CYS A 399 -0.20 4.97 2.65
C CYS A 399 1.06 5.72 3.10
N SER A 400 2.22 5.18 2.73
CA SER A 400 3.52 5.79 3.01
C SER A 400 3.82 7.03 2.14
N ILE A 401 3.20 7.11 0.97
CA ILE A 401 3.28 8.24 0.04
C ILE A 401 1.85 8.59 -0.39
N THR A 402 1.51 9.88 -0.35
CA THR A 402 0.30 10.43 -1.00
C THR A 402 0.73 11.43 -2.07
N ILE A 403 0.29 11.22 -3.30
CA ILE A 403 0.53 12.10 -4.44
C ILE A 403 -0.81 12.74 -4.84
N VAL A 404 -0.88 14.05 -4.70
CA VAL A 404 -2.08 14.84 -4.92
C VAL A 404 -1.89 15.69 -6.17
N HIS A 405 -2.63 15.35 -7.22
CA HIS A 405 -2.78 16.17 -8.41
C HIS A 405 -3.87 17.22 -8.22
N ARG A 406 -4.02 18.11 -9.22
CA ARG A 406 -5.03 19.16 -9.19
C ARG A 406 -6.44 18.61 -8.89
N PHE A 407 -7.14 19.25 -7.96
CA PHE A 407 -8.57 19.08 -7.74
C PHE A 407 -9.19 20.38 -7.18
N SER A 408 -10.52 20.47 -7.21
CA SER A 408 -11.25 21.66 -6.74
C SER A 408 -12.30 21.38 -5.65
N SER A 409 -12.42 20.13 -5.17
CA SER A 409 -13.37 19.75 -4.13
C SER A 409 -12.88 20.12 -2.71
N PRO A 410 -13.62 20.94 -1.94
CA PRO A 410 -13.29 21.22 -0.53
C PRO A 410 -13.43 19.99 0.37
N ASP A 411 -14.35 19.07 0.07
CA ASP A 411 -14.54 17.85 0.85
C ASP A 411 -13.32 16.93 0.75
N TRP A 412 -12.69 16.88 -0.42
CA TRP A 412 -11.45 16.14 -0.63
C TRP A 412 -10.29 16.74 0.18
N LEU A 413 -10.21 18.07 0.25
CA LEU A 413 -9.27 18.76 1.13
C LEU A 413 -9.55 18.43 2.61
N SER A 414 -10.81 18.38 3.04
CA SER A 414 -11.17 18.01 4.42
C SER A 414 -10.68 16.61 4.78
N VAL A 415 -10.81 15.64 3.88
CA VAL A 415 -10.27 14.28 4.09
C VAL A 415 -8.73 14.29 4.14
N LEU A 416 -8.09 14.98 3.20
CA LEU A 416 -6.63 15.08 3.17
C LEU A 416 -6.09 15.78 4.41
N THR A 417 -6.70 16.87 4.87
CA THR A 417 -6.25 17.61 6.06
C THR A 417 -6.44 16.84 7.35
N LYS A 418 -7.47 15.99 7.47
CA LYS A 418 -7.63 15.08 8.60
C LYS A 418 -6.52 14.03 8.66
N HIS A 419 -6.19 13.45 7.51
CA HIS A 419 -5.07 12.52 7.39
C HIS A 419 -3.72 13.20 7.67
N LEU A 420 -3.58 14.43 7.18
CA LEU A 420 -2.37 15.24 7.27
C LEU A 420 -2.38 16.19 8.48
N ALA A 421 -3.15 15.91 9.54
CA ALA A 421 -3.40 16.84 10.66
C ALA A 421 -2.14 17.29 11.43
N GLY A 422 -0.96 16.73 11.11
CA GLY A 422 0.35 17.26 11.51
C GLY A 422 0.71 18.59 10.81
N ILE A 423 0.22 18.87 9.61
CA ILE A 423 0.58 20.05 8.82
C ILE A 423 0.10 21.34 9.51
N SER A 424 -1.16 21.38 9.96
CA SER A 424 -1.78 22.59 10.53
C SER A 424 -1.30 22.90 11.96
N LYS A 425 -1.03 21.87 12.77
CA LYS A 425 -0.49 22.03 14.12
C LYS A 425 1.00 22.37 14.12
N VAL A 426 1.79 21.75 13.25
CA VAL A 426 3.23 21.98 13.21
C VAL A 426 3.58 23.31 12.54
N ALA A 427 2.88 23.74 11.48
CA ALA A 427 3.12 25.04 10.84
C ALA A 427 3.03 26.22 11.84
N LYS A 428 2.11 26.15 12.82
CA LYS A 428 1.98 27.13 13.90
C LYS A 428 3.07 27.02 14.98
N VAL A 429 3.61 25.82 15.22
CA VAL A 429 4.68 25.59 16.22
C VAL A 429 6.06 25.91 15.68
N THR A 430 6.37 25.57 14.42
CA THR A 430 7.67 25.91 13.79
C THR A 430 7.90 27.42 13.67
N THR A 431 6.84 28.21 13.48
CA THR A 431 6.93 29.67 13.43
C THR A 431 7.06 30.30 14.82
N GLN A 432 6.44 29.72 15.86
CA GLN A 432 6.63 30.16 17.25
C GLN A 432 8.01 29.80 17.81
N ALA A 433 8.54 28.61 17.50
CA ALA A 433 9.87 28.20 17.91
C ALA A 433 10.99 28.97 17.15
N GLY A 434 10.75 29.37 15.90
CA GLY A 434 11.65 30.24 15.15
C GLY A 434 11.77 31.67 15.67
N SER A 435 10.94 32.06 16.66
CA SER A 435 11.01 33.36 17.33
C SER A 435 11.76 33.30 18.67
N MET A 436 12.11 32.12 19.17
CA MET A 436 12.88 31.94 20.40
C MET A 436 13.89 30.79 20.27
N GLY A 437 14.96 31.00 19.51
CA GLY A 437 16.13 30.12 19.57
C GLY A 437 16.98 30.07 18.29
N ILE A 438 18.09 30.80 18.32
CA ILE A 438 19.31 30.65 17.52
C ILE A 438 19.20 31.13 16.06
N ASP A 439 20.08 32.08 15.71
CA ASP A 439 20.33 32.59 14.37
C ASP A 439 20.64 31.46 13.38
N ASP A 440 19.62 30.96 12.68
CA ASP A 440 19.70 30.07 11.50
C ASP A 440 19.68 30.87 10.18
N GLN A 441 20.28 32.07 10.21
CA GLN A 441 20.71 32.77 9.01
C GLN A 441 22.18 32.35 8.77
N GLU A 442 22.45 31.64 7.67
CA GLU A 442 23.79 31.36 7.10
C GLU A 442 24.46 29.98 7.28
N ALA A 443 23.85 28.95 7.89
CA ALA A 443 24.34 27.58 7.74
C ALA A 443 23.81 26.93 6.44
N GLY A 444 24.73 26.50 5.55
CA GLY A 444 24.47 26.11 4.15
C GLY A 444 23.25 25.21 3.90
N ARG A 445 22.21 25.79 3.30
CA ARG A 445 20.94 25.13 2.94
C ARG A 445 21.08 24.28 1.66
N HIS A 446 21.80 23.16 1.71
CA HIS A 446 21.84 22.21 0.59
C HIS A 446 20.72 21.16 0.68
N GLY A 447 19.91 21.07 -0.38
CA GLY A 447 18.88 20.03 -0.52
C GLY A 447 17.45 20.56 -0.58
N LEU A 448 16.53 19.64 -0.88
CA LEU A 448 15.13 19.95 -1.16
C LEU A 448 14.35 20.21 0.13
N HIS A 449 13.62 21.32 0.15
CA HIS A 449 12.77 21.73 1.26
C HIS A 449 11.33 21.75 0.78
N GLY A 450 10.39 21.41 1.64
CA GLY A 450 8.98 21.48 1.27
C GLY A 450 8.49 22.91 1.10
N ILE A 451 7.31 23.05 0.49
CA ILE A 451 6.62 24.33 0.33
C ILE A 451 6.35 24.94 1.71
N LEU A 452 6.56 26.25 1.81
CA LEU A 452 6.15 27.05 2.95
C LEU A 452 4.66 27.33 2.80
N LEU A 453 3.89 27.02 3.85
CA LEU A 453 2.48 27.35 3.94
C LEU A 453 2.31 28.61 4.80
N SER A 454 1.33 29.44 4.46
CA SER A 454 0.95 30.61 5.24
C SER A 454 0.67 30.22 6.71
N PRO A 455 1.22 30.94 7.70
CA PRO A 455 0.98 30.65 9.10
C PRO A 455 -0.45 30.99 9.55
N ASP A 456 -1.11 31.92 8.86
CA ASP A 456 -2.44 32.43 9.22
C ASP A 456 -3.53 31.41 8.88
N ASP A 457 -3.51 30.89 7.66
CA ASP A 457 -4.41 29.83 7.20
C ASP A 457 -3.66 28.82 6.29
N PRO A 458 -2.98 27.82 6.88
CA PRO A 458 -2.19 26.86 6.12
C PRO A 458 -3.06 25.92 5.28
N ILE A 459 -4.33 25.72 5.65
CA ILE A 459 -5.25 24.84 4.92
C ILE A 459 -5.74 25.53 3.66
N LEU A 460 -6.13 26.80 3.75
CA LEU A 460 -6.54 27.58 2.59
C LEU A 460 -5.39 27.77 1.60
N ASP A 461 -4.18 28.03 2.09
CA ASP A 461 -2.99 28.15 1.23
C ASP A 461 -2.65 26.82 0.55
N LEU A 462 -2.72 25.70 1.28
CA LEU A 462 -2.54 24.37 0.69
C LEU A 462 -3.58 24.10 -0.41
N PHE A 463 -4.85 24.43 -0.17
CA PHE A 463 -5.91 24.27 -1.17
C PHE A 463 -5.67 25.12 -2.40
N ARG A 464 -5.30 26.38 -2.22
CA ARG A 464 -4.93 27.28 -3.31
C ARG A 464 -3.82 26.67 -4.17
N GLN A 465 -2.76 26.15 -3.54
CA GLN A 465 -1.65 25.54 -4.25
C GLN A 465 -2.08 24.28 -5.02
N ILE A 466 -2.98 23.46 -4.49
CA ILE A 466 -3.55 22.29 -5.18
C ILE A 466 -4.34 22.71 -6.42
N VAL A 467 -5.20 23.72 -6.31
CA VAL A 467 -6.01 24.22 -7.43
C VAL A 467 -5.15 24.83 -8.54
N GLU A 468 -4.02 25.45 -8.18
CA GLU A 468 -3.06 26.07 -9.10
C GLU A 468 -2.09 25.07 -9.77
N LEU A 469 -2.12 23.78 -9.41
CA LEU A 469 -1.26 22.76 -10.03
C LEU A 469 -1.55 22.64 -11.53
N ARG A 470 -0.49 22.59 -12.34
CA ARG A 470 -0.60 22.32 -13.78
C ARG A 470 -0.62 20.81 -14.04
N THR A 471 -1.06 20.39 -15.23
CA THR A 471 -0.96 19.00 -15.65
C THR A 471 0.50 18.53 -15.59
N GLY A 472 0.75 17.42 -14.88
CA GLY A 472 2.09 16.90 -14.61
C GLY A 472 2.74 17.45 -13.33
N GLU A 473 2.18 18.48 -12.70
CA GLU A 473 2.56 18.90 -11.35
C GLU A 473 1.72 18.19 -10.29
N ALA A 474 2.35 17.84 -9.18
CA ALA A 474 1.67 17.23 -8.04
C ALA A 474 2.26 17.72 -6.71
N LEU A 475 1.46 17.63 -5.65
CA LEU A 475 1.93 17.71 -4.28
C LEU A 475 2.23 16.31 -3.74
N VAL A 476 3.39 16.11 -3.12
CA VAL A 476 3.79 14.83 -2.53
C VAL A 476 3.91 14.98 -1.02
N PHE A 477 3.19 14.10 -0.31
CA PHE A 477 3.25 13.91 1.12
C PHE A 477 3.90 12.55 1.39
N ALA A 478 5.07 12.56 2.02
CA ALA A 478 5.82 11.33 2.29
C ALA A 478 6.70 11.53 3.54
N PRO A 479 6.17 11.36 4.76
CA PRO A 479 6.87 11.75 5.99
C PRO A 479 8.25 11.12 6.18
N SER A 480 8.43 9.91 5.66
CA SER A 480 9.70 9.15 5.75
C SER A 480 10.63 9.37 4.56
N ALA A 481 10.29 10.24 3.60
CA ALA A 481 11.16 10.58 2.48
C ALA A 481 12.41 11.34 2.95
N MET A 482 13.57 11.05 2.36
CA MET A 482 14.86 11.65 2.72
C MET A 482 15.34 12.58 1.60
N LEU A 483 15.18 13.89 1.77
CA LEU A 483 15.26 14.83 0.63
C LEU A 483 16.35 15.90 0.76
N SER A 484 16.85 16.13 1.97
CA SER A 484 17.91 17.08 2.25
C SER A 484 18.94 16.49 3.21
N LEU A 485 20.09 17.14 3.25
CA LEU A 485 21.17 16.82 4.17
C LEU A 485 21.34 18.04 5.09
N ASP A 486 21.19 17.82 6.40
CA ASP A 486 21.55 18.82 7.40
C ASP A 486 23.06 18.77 7.65
N HIS A 487 23.75 19.89 7.45
CA HIS A 487 25.19 19.99 7.62
C HIS A 487 25.50 20.68 8.95
N ARG A 488 25.98 19.89 9.93
CA ARG A 488 26.48 20.41 11.21
C ARG A 488 27.99 20.23 11.26
N GLY A 489 28.71 21.28 10.86
CA GLY A 489 30.16 21.23 10.68
C GLY A 489 30.55 20.24 9.57
N LEU A 490 31.47 19.31 9.87
CA LEU A 490 31.91 18.27 8.92
C LEU A 490 30.93 17.10 8.78
N LYS A 491 29.89 17.01 9.62
CA LYS A 491 28.94 15.89 9.62
C LYS A 491 27.67 16.29 8.86
N ALA A 492 27.34 15.52 7.83
CA ALA A 492 26.06 15.59 7.14
C ALA A 492 25.12 14.53 7.73
N ARG A 493 23.86 14.89 7.98
CA ARG A 493 22.81 13.95 8.41
C ARG A 493 21.61 14.03 7.46
N PRO A 494 21.05 12.90 7.02
CA PRO A 494 19.83 12.90 6.22
C PRO A 494 18.66 13.48 7.03
N ARG A 495 17.85 14.32 6.38
CA ARG A 495 16.65 14.89 6.98
C ARG A 495 15.40 14.35 6.29
N LYS A 496 14.45 13.89 7.12
CA LYS A 496 13.12 13.46 6.68
C LYS A 496 12.27 14.65 6.24
N LEU A 497 11.38 14.42 5.27
CA LEU A 497 10.36 15.39 4.88
C LEU A 497 9.38 15.69 6.04
N ALA A 498 9.09 14.68 6.89
CA ALA A 498 8.22 14.79 8.05
C ALA A 498 6.82 15.34 7.70
N HIS A 499 6.50 16.56 8.11
CA HIS A 499 5.19 17.19 7.89
C HIS A 499 5.20 18.16 6.69
N HIS A 500 6.34 18.33 6.02
CA HIS A 500 6.44 19.22 4.87
C HIS A 500 5.84 18.58 3.62
N VAL A 501 5.47 19.42 2.65
CA VAL A 501 4.87 19.00 1.38
C VAL A 501 5.81 19.35 0.26
N LEU A 502 5.99 18.47 -0.73
CA LEU A 502 6.78 18.81 -1.93
C LEU A 502 5.86 19.19 -3.08
N ARG A 503 6.21 20.22 -3.83
CA ARG A 503 5.63 20.45 -5.16
C ARG A 503 6.59 19.89 -6.20
N VAL A 504 6.15 18.89 -6.95
CA VAL A 504 6.98 18.17 -7.90
C VAL A 504 6.40 18.25 -9.30
N PHE A 505 7.25 18.10 -10.30
CA PHE A 505 6.88 17.84 -11.68
C PHE A 505 7.20 16.38 -11.99
N MET A 506 6.18 15.60 -12.32
CA MET A 506 6.31 14.20 -12.66
C MET A 506 7.13 14.06 -13.93
N ARG A 507 8.07 13.10 -13.96
CA ARG A 507 8.88 12.88 -15.15
C ARG A 507 7.99 12.46 -16.33
N ARG A 508 8.52 12.60 -17.55
CA ARG A 508 7.89 12.01 -18.74
C ARG A 508 8.06 10.49 -18.73
N ARG A 509 7.13 9.79 -19.37
CA ARG A 509 7.23 8.36 -19.66
C ARG A 509 8.41 8.09 -20.59
N ILE A 510 9.02 6.92 -20.45
CA ILE A 510 10.09 6.47 -21.35
C ILE A 510 9.56 5.61 -22.50
N THR A 511 8.32 5.13 -22.36
CA THR A 511 7.59 4.41 -23.39
C THR A 511 7.18 5.35 -24.53
N ALA A 512 6.90 4.78 -25.69
CA ALA A 512 6.84 5.53 -26.94
C ALA A 512 5.68 6.55 -26.98
N ASP A 513 4.60 6.30 -26.25
CA ASP A 513 3.48 7.22 -26.05
C ASP A 513 3.87 8.56 -25.40
N GLY A 514 5.02 8.60 -24.70
CA GLY A 514 5.58 9.80 -24.11
C GLY A 514 4.69 10.48 -23.06
N GLY A 515 3.65 9.80 -22.57
CA GLY A 515 2.64 10.35 -21.66
C GLY A 515 1.50 11.12 -22.36
N ARG A 516 1.25 10.89 -23.65
CA ARG A 516 0.06 11.44 -24.32
C ARG A 516 -1.17 10.64 -23.89
N SER A 517 -2.08 11.29 -23.18
CA SER A 517 -3.40 10.71 -22.87
C SER A 517 -4.30 10.75 -24.12
N ILE A 518 -4.93 9.63 -24.43
CA ILE A 518 -5.88 9.44 -25.55
C ILE A 518 -7.00 10.48 -25.54
N MET A 519 -7.46 10.88 -24.36
CA MET A 519 -8.60 11.79 -24.21
C MET A 519 -8.23 13.28 -24.33
N ALA A 520 -6.94 13.61 -24.43
CA ALA A 520 -6.46 14.99 -24.50
C ALA A 520 -5.77 15.32 -25.83
N SER A 521 -5.73 14.37 -26.78
CA SER A 521 -5.18 14.55 -28.14
C SER A 521 -6.23 14.93 -29.15
#